data_AF-A0A7S0JVD2-F1
#
_entry.id   AF-A0A7S0JVD2-F1
#
_cell.length_a   1.000
_cell.length_b   1.000
_cell.length_c   1.000
_cell.angle_alpha   90.00
_cell.angle_beta   90.00
_cell.angle_gamma   90.00
#
_symmetry.space_group_name_H-M   'P 1'
#
loop_
_entity.id
_entity.type
_entity.pdbx_description
1 polymer ?
#
loop_
_entity_poly.entity_id
_entity_poly.type
_entity_poly.pdbx_seq_one_letter_code
_entity_poly.pdbx_strand_id
1 'polypeptide(L)'
;KYDHTKSSTYVANGTKFNILYGSGPVAGFVSEDTFGVGGLSVQGFDFAEIDDVTGLGPAFSIGKFDGIAGMAFPSISVNRMPTFFDQLIANGQVEVPEFAFYLQTSNGTEVDSTGELVLGGANPNHYVGDLTYVELTSNTYWQVGLDSLTVGGKSATTSKNAIIDSGTSLLAGPTEEVKAIAKA
;
A
#
# COMPACT_ATOMS: atom_id res chain seq x y z
N LYS A 1 11.00 -13.19 -11.30
CA LYS A 1 9.67 -13.29 -11.94
C LYS A 1 8.99 -14.57 -11.48
N TYR A 2 7.70 -14.52 -11.21
CA TYR A 2 6.89 -15.69 -10.88
C TYR A 2 6.79 -16.66 -12.08
N ASP A 3 6.73 -17.96 -11.80
CA ASP A 3 6.68 -19.05 -12.79
C ASP A 3 5.60 -20.04 -12.35
N HIS A 4 4.38 -19.86 -12.87
CA HIS A 4 3.22 -20.67 -12.47
C HIS A 4 3.39 -22.15 -12.78
N THR A 5 4.28 -22.53 -13.70
CA THR A 5 4.49 -23.95 -14.06
C THR A 5 5.14 -24.74 -12.93
N LYS A 6 5.72 -24.05 -11.94
CA LYS A 6 6.36 -24.65 -10.77
C LYS A 6 5.47 -24.69 -9.53
N SER A 7 4.29 -24.08 -9.57
CA SER A 7 3.36 -24.09 -8.45
C SER A 7 2.34 -25.22 -8.61
N SER A 8 2.23 -26.04 -7.57
CA SER A 8 1.23 -27.10 -7.49
C SER A 8 -0.16 -26.59 -7.11
N THR A 9 -0.26 -25.35 -6.60
CA THR A 9 -1.52 -24.72 -6.18
C THR A 9 -2.01 -23.67 -7.17
N TYR A 10 -1.25 -23.43 -8.24
CA TYR A 10 -1.65 -22.51 -9.30
C TYR A 10 -2.93 -22.96 -9.99
N VAL A 11 -3.82 -22.00 -10.19
CA VAL A 11 -5.01 -22.10 -11.02
C VAL A 11 -5.00 -20.97 -12.05
N ALA A 12 -5.16 -21.34 -13.32
CA ALA A 12 -5.23 -20.36 -14.40
C ALA A 12 -6.52 -19.54 -14.32
N ASN A 13 -6.40 -18.22 -14.29
CA ASN A 13 -7.54 -17.29 -14.36
C ASN A 13 -7.56 -16.59 -15.74
N GLY A 14 -6.47 -15.90 -16.10
CA GLY A 14 -6.27 -15.32 -17.44
C GLY A 14 -7.09 -14.05 -17.72
N THR A 15 -7.88 -13.56 -16.76
CA THR A 15 -8.59 -12.28 -16.87
C THR A 15 -7.58 -11.16 -17.09
N LYS A 16 -7.84 -10.27 -18.05
CA LYS A 16 -6.95 -9.14 -18.34
C LYS A 16 -6.84 -8.21 -17.13
N PHE A 17 -5.62 -7.79 -16.84
CA PHE A 17 -5.30 -6.83 -15.78
C PHE A 17 -4.64 -5.59 -16.39
N ASN A 18 -5.15 -4.41 -16.04
CA ASN A 18 -4.56 -3.12 -16.43
C ASN A 18 -4.70 -2.13 -15.29
N ILE A 19 -3.61 -1.45 -14.93
CA ILE A 19 -3.59 -0.40 -13.90
C ILE A 19 -2.78 0.80 -14.39
N LEU A 20 -3.20 2.01 -14.02
CA LEU A 20 -2.49 3.24 -14.37
C LEU A 20 -1.83 3.82 -13.12
N TYR A 21 -0.50 3.86 -13.13
CA TYR A 21 0.28 4.62 -12.16
C TYR A 21 0.55 6.03 -12.69
N GLY A 22 0.97 6.95 -11.82
CA GLY A 22 1.38 8.29 -12.24
C GLY A 22 2.53 8.28 -13.26
N SER A 23 3.35 7.22 -13.25
CA SER A 23 4.43 6.99 -14.21
C SER A 23 3.99 6.37 -15.54
N GLY A 24 2.79 5.80 -15.62
CA GLY A 24 2.26 5.15 -16.82
C GLY A 24 1.50 3.85 -16.55
N PRO A 25 1.00 3.19 -17.61
CA PRO A 25 0.20 1.96 -17.52
C PRO A 25 1.06 0.72 -17.26
N VAL A 26 0.49 -0.22 -16.52
CA VAL A 26 1.05 -1.55 -16.25
C VAL A 26 -0.02 -2.58 -16.56
N ALA A 27 0.35 -3.63 -17.29
CA ALA A 27 -0.60 -4.61 -17.78
C ALA A 27 -0.09 -6.05 -17.64
N GLY A 28 -1.05 -6.97 -17.66
CA GLY A 28 -0.81 -8.38 -17.55
C GLY A 28 -2.12 -9.16 -17.47
N PHE A 29 -2.11 -10.25 -16.73
CA PHE A 29 -3.28 -11.09 -16.51
C PHE A 29 -3.36 -11.58 -15.07
N VAL A 30 -4.56 -11.92 -14.63
CA VAL A 30 -4.80 -12.48 -13.31
C VAL A 30 -4.43 -13.96 -13.30
N SER A 31 -3.77 -14.39 -12.23
CA SER A 31 -3.50 -15.78 -11.87
C SER A 31 -3.97 -16.00 -10.44
N GLU A 32 -4.38 -17.23 -10.14
CA GLU A 32 -4.76 -17.63 -8.79
C GLU A 32 -3.68 -18.58 -8.25
N ASP A 33 -3.22 -18.35 -7.01
CA ASP A 33 -2.32 -19.27 -6.31
C ASP A 33 -2.41 -19.10 -4.79
N THR A 34 -1.65 -19.87 -4.03
CA THR A 34 -1.42 -19.61 -2.60
C THR A 34 -0.48 -18.41 -2.44
N PHE A 35 -0.92 -17.38 -1.73
CA PHE A 35 -0.10 -16.21 -1.41
C PHE A 35 0.08 -16.08 0.10
N GLY A 36 1.30 -15.81 0.55
CA GLY A 36 1.61 -15.74 1.98
C GLY A 36 2.71 -14.76 2.34
N VAL A 37 2.54 -14.12 3.50
CA VAL A 37 3.43 -13.10 4.08
C VAL A 37 3.44 -13.28 5.59
N GLY A 38 4.61 -13.20 6.22
CA GLY A 38 4.71 -13.20 7.69
C GLY A 38 4.19 -14.47 8.38
N GLY A 39 4.22 -15.63 7.71
CA GLY A 39 3.68 -16.89 8.22
C GLY A 39 2.17 -17.06 8.06
N LEU A 40 1.47 -16.05 7.53
CA LEU A 40 0.07 -16.13 7.14
C LEU A 40 -0.04 -16.45 5.65
N SER A 41 -1.06 -17.21 5.24
CA SER A 41 -1.27 -17.58 3.85
C SER A 41 -2.74 -17.70 3.49
N VAL A 42 -3.09 -17.23 2.30
CA VAL A 42 -4.41 -17.37 1.67
C VAL A 42 -4.27 -18.30 0.48
N GLN A 43 -5.12 -19.33 0.41
CA GLN A 43 -5.25 -20.18 -0.77
C GLN A 43 -6.25 -19.56 -1.75
N GLY A 44 -6.07 -19.78 -3.05
CA GLY A 44 -6.97 -19.23 -4.06
C GLY A 44 -6.90 -17.70 -4.16
N PHE A 45 -5.72 -17.12 -3.93
CA PHE A 45 -5.51 -15.68 -4.00
C PHE A 45 -5.30 -15.23 -5.45
N ASP A 46 -6.20 -14.40 -5.96
CA ASP A 46 -6.04 -13.72 -7.25
C ASP A 46 -4.97 -12.62 -7.17
N PHE A 47 -3.98 -12.67 -8.04
CA PHE A 47 -2.96 -11.62 -8.23
C PHE A 47 -2.60 -11.45 -9.70
N ALA A 48 -1.99 -10.31 -10.06
CA ALA A 48 -1.61 -10.03 -11.44
C ALA A 48 -0.19 -10.52 -11.74
N GLU A 49 -0.05 -11.38 -12.74
CA GLU A 49 1.22 -11.62 -13.44
C GLU A 49 1.43 -10.50 -14.47
N ILE A 50 2.45 -9.67 -14.24
CA ILE A 50 2.75 -8.52 -15.10
C ILE A 50 3.71 -8.92 -16.22
N ASP A 51 3.34 -8.60 -17.46
CA ASP A 51 4.16 -8.79 -18.66
C ASP A 51 4.49 -7.47 -19.38
N ASP A 52 3.72 -6.39 -19.14
CA ASP A 52 4.04 -5.02 -19.54
C ASP A 52 4.31 -4.13 -18.32
N VAL A 53 5.59 -3.81 -18.12
CA VAL A 53 6.10 -2.94 -17.06
C VAL A 53 6.48 -1.54 -17.56
N THR A 54 6.17 -1.19 -18.80
CA THR A 54 6.67 0.05 -19.44
C THR A 54 6.27 1.31 -18.69
N GLY A 55 5.09 1.32 -18.07
CA GLY A 55 4.62 2.46 -17.27
C GLY A 55 5.14 2.53 -15.84
N LEU A 56 5.97 1.61 -15.37
CA LEU A 56 6.61 1.73 -14.05
C LEU A 56 7.80 2.71 -14.05
N GLY A 57 8.26 3.12 -15.24
CA GLY A 57 9.34 4.08 -15.42
C GLY A 57 10.70 3.62 -14.87
N PRO A 58 11.73 4.48 -14.94
CA PRO A 58 13.09 4.13 -14.49
C PRO A 58 13.19 3.82 -12.99
N ALA A 59 12.29 4.39 -12.18
CA ALA A 59 12.29 4.23 -10.72
C ALA A 59 12.10 2.77 -10.31
N PHE A 60 11.26 2.01 -11.02
CA PHE A 60 11.07 0.59 -10.76
C PHE A 60 12.31 -0.25 -11.11
N SER A 61 13.07 0.13 -12.14
CA SER A 61 14.34 -0.53 -12.46
C SER A 61 15.45 -0.25 -11.45
N ILE A 62 15.33 0.84 -10.67
CA ILE A 62 16.29 1.24 -9.64
C ILE A 62 15.84 0.74 -8.24
N GLY A 63 14.55 0.52 -8.05
CA GLY A 63 13.96 -0.01 -6.83
C GLY A 63 14.45 -1.41 -6.50
N LYS A 64 14.54 -1.74 -5.20
CA LYS A 64 14.92 -3.07 -4.70
C LYS A 64 13.70 -3.97 -4.42
N PHE A 65 12.61 -3.79 -5.15
CA PHE A 65 11.36 -4.54 -4.97
C PHE A 65 10.91 -5.16 -6.30
N ASP A 66 10.28 -6.33 -6.22
CA ASP A 66 9.82 -7.08 -7.40
C ASP A 66 8.35 -6.80 -7.77
N GLY A 67 7.56 -6.23 -6.85
CA GLY A 67 6.12 -6.03 -7.02
C GLY A 67 5.48 -5.25 -5.88
N ILE A 68 4.15 -5.16 -5.90
CA ILE A 68 3.35 -4.37 -4.95
C ILE A 68 2.24 -5.27 -4.37
N ALA A 69 2.12 -5.29 -3.05
CA ALA A 69 0.97 -5.86 -2.35
C ALA A 69 0.06 -4.72 -1.88
N GLY A 70 -1.10 -4.58 -2.52
CA GLY A 70 -2.06 -3.53 -2.18
C GLY A 70 -2.78 -3.82 -0.86
N MET A 71 -2.76 -2.83 0.05
CA MET A 71 -3.37 -2.91 1.40
C MET A 71 -4.58 -1.98 1.57
N ALA A 72 -5.12 -1.43 0.47
CA ALA A 72 -6.31 -0.58 0.47
C ALA A 72 -7.60 -1.41 0.31
N PHE A 73 -8.69 -0.80 -0.14
CA PHE A 73 -10.00 -1.45 -0.19
C PHE A 73 -10.30 -2.12 -1.55
N PRO A 74 -11.12 -3.19 -1.60
CA PRO A 74 -11.51 -3.86 -2.84
C PRO A 74 -12.19 -2.94 -3.85
N SER A 75 -12.80 -1.84 -3.40
CA SER A 75 -13.47 -0.86 -4.26
C SER A 75 -12.55 -0.21 -5.30
N ILE A 76 -11.25 -0.14 -5.02
CA ILE A 76 -10.23 0.40 -5.94
C ILE A 76 -9.31 -0.68 -6.52
N SER A 77 -9.55 -1.95 -6.17
CA SER A 77 -8.87 -3.08 -6.80
C SER A 77 -9.34 -3.22 -8.24
N VAL A 78 -8.41 -3.49 -9.16
CA VAL A 78 -8.76 -3.82 -10.55
C VAL A 78 -9.65 -5.07 -10.52
N ASN A 79 -10.75 -5.04 -11.28
CA ASN A 79 -11.77 -6.10 -11.27
C ASN A 79 -12.46 -6.35 -9.90
N ARG A 80 -12.30 -5.45 -8.92
CA ARG A 80 -12.82 -5.59 -7.54
C ARG A 80 -12.37 -6.87 -6.84
N MET A 81 -11.15 -7.35 -7.15
CA MET A 81 -10.60 -8.54 -6.51
C MET A 81 -10.43 -8.30 -5.00
N PRO A 82 -10.78 -9.29 -4.13
CA PRO A 82 -10.55 -9.18 -2.69
C PRO A 82 -9.07 -8.97 -2.37
N THR A 83 -8.77 -8.11 -1.41
CA THR A 83 -7.37 -7.88 -1.02
C THR A 83 -6.83 -9.00 -0.14
N PHE A 84 -5.50 -9.10 -0.01
CA PHE A 84 -4.89 -10.13 0.84
C PHE A 84 -5.36 -10.00 2.29
N PHE A 85 -5.40 -8.77 2.82
CA PHE A 85 -5.80 -8.53 4.20
C PHE A 85 -7.28 -8.81 4.45
N ASP A 86 -8.18 -8.46 3.51
CA ASP A 86 -9.60 -8.83 3.62
C ASP A 86 -9.79 -10.34 3.68
N GLN A 87 -9.01 -11.10 2.91
CA GLN A 87 -9.06 -12.55 2.92
C GLN A 87 -8.50 -13.15 4.21
N LEU A 88 -7.43 -12.59 4.77
CA LEU A 88 -6.93 -12.98 6.09
C LEU A 88 -7.99 -12.77 7.18
N ILE A 89 -8.69 -11.62 7.16
CA ILE A 89 -9.80 -11.34 8.08
C ILE A 89 -10.92 -12.35 7.89
N ALA A 90 -11.36 -12.56 6.65
CA ALA A 90 -12.46 -13.48 6.32
C ALA A 90 -12.16 -14.93 6.74
N ASN A 91 -10.89 -15.33 6.67
CA ASN A 91 -10.42 -16.66 7.09
C ASN A 91 -10.14 -16.77 8.60
N GLY A 92 -10.32 -15.70 9.38
CA GLY A 92 -10.04 -15.68 10.81
C GLY A 92 -8.55 -15.85 11.15
N GLN A 93 -7.66 -15.43 10.26
CA GLN A 93 -6.21 -15.60 10.40
C GLN A 93 -5.53 -14.44 11.16
N VAL A 94 -6.30 -13.41 11.51
CA VAL A 94 -5.84 -12.26 12.30
C VAL A 94 -6.73 -12.10 13.53
N GLU A 95 -6.11 -11.81 14.67
CA GLU A 95 -6.82 -11.66 15.95
C GLU A 95 -7.66 -10.38 15.98
N VAL A 96 -7.10 -9.29 15.46
CA VAL A 96 -7.75 -7.99 15.32
C VAL A 96 -7.75 -7.62 13.83
N PRO A 97 -8.85 -7.12 13.24
CA PRO A 97 -8.91 -6.74 11.82
C PRO A 97 -8.19 -5.41 11.52
N GLU A 98 -6.96 -5.28 12.00
CA GLU A 98 -6.09 -4.10 11.88
C GLU A 98 -4.68 -4.52 11.46
N PHE A 99 -3.97 -3.63 10.75
CA PHE A 99 -2.54 -3.78 10.49
C PHE A 99 -1.81 -2.47 10.80
N ALA A 100 -0.53 -2.56 11.13
CA ALA A 100 0.28 -1.42 11.50
C ALA A 100 1.64 -1.45 10.80
N PHE A 101 2.12 -0.27 10.42
CA PHE A 101 3.46 -0.07 9.87
C PHE A 101 4.34 0.67 10.87
N TYR A 102 5.52 0.13 11.14
CA TYR A 102 6.64 0.87 11.69
C TYR A 102 7.66 1.10 10.58
N LEU A 103 7.81 2.35 10.16
CA LEU A 103 8.77 2.76 9.15
C LEU A 103 9.94 3.47 9.84
N GLN A 104 11.10 2.84 9.84
CA GLN A 104 12.28 3.42 10.46
C GLN A 104 12.82 4.60 9.65
N THR A 105 13.12 5.69 10.34
CA THR A 105 13.84 6.83 9.76
C THR A 105 15.34 6.59 9.85
N SER A 106 16.06 6.74 8.72
CA SER A 106 17.52 6.63 8.71
C SER A 106 18.17 7.79 9.46
N ASN A 107 18.92 7.52 10.54
CA ASN A 107 19.75 8.51 11.25
C ASN A 107 21.24 8.44 10.81
N GLY A 108 21.50 8.33 9.50
CA GLY A 108 22.87 8.20 8.96
C GLY A 108 23.23 6.80 8.47
N THR A 109 24.47 6.37 8.71
CA THR A 109 25.16 5.26 8.02
C THR A 109 24.82 3.84 8.50
N GLU A 110 23.98 3.69 9.53
CA GLU A 110 23.61 2.38 10.06
C GLU A 110 22.27 1.94 9.48
N VAL A 111 22.33 1.01 8.51
CA VAL A 111 21.19 0.19 8.09
C VAL A 111 21.14 -1.01 9.04
N ASP A 112 20.78 -0.78 10.29
CA ASP A 112 20.61 -1.88 11.25
C ASP A 112 19.36 -1.69 12.10
N SER A 113 18.19 -1.65 11.43
CA SER A 113 16.91 -2.21 11.91
C SER A 113 15.85 -2.10 10.79
N THR A 114 15.18 -3.21 10.52
CA THR A 114 14.17 -3.36 9.46
C THR A 114 12.85 -2.75 9.92
N GLY A 115 12.16 -2.00 9.06
CA GLY A 115 10.76 -1.64 9.33
C GLY A 115 9.90 -2.87 9.56
N GLU A 116 8.75 -2.71 10.21
CA GLU A 116 7.85 -3.80 10.58
C GLU A 116 6.45 -3.56 10.01
N LEU A 117 5.84 -4.62 9.47
CA LEU A 117 4.41 -4.69 9.19
C LEU A 117 3.81 -5.74 10.12
N VAL A 118 2.87 -5.33 10.96
CA VAL A 118 2.08 -6.22 11.81
C VAL A 118 0.73 -6.43 11.15
N LEU A 119 0.34 -7.70 10.94
CA LEU A 119 -0.99 -8.10 10.50
C LEU A 119 -1.71 -8.68 11.71
N GLY A 120 -2.79 -8.04 12.17
CA GLY A 120 -3.52 -8.48 13.35
C GLY A 120 -3.36 -7.62 14.61
N GLY A 121 -2.88 -6.38 14.48
CA GLY A 121 -2.66 -5.48 15.62
C GLY A 121 -1.53 -4.47 15.39
N ALA A 122 -0.95 -3.97 16.47
CA ALA A 122 0.18 -3.05 16.48
C ALA A 122 1.22 -3.46 17.54
N ASN A 123 2.51 -3.33 17.23
CA ASN A 123 3.58 -3.67 18.15
C ASN A 123 3.85 -2.49 19.12
N PRO A 124 3.57 -2.63 20.44
CA PRO A 124 3.71 -1.54 21.41
C PRO A 124 5.17 -1.09 21.63
N ASN A 125 6.16 -1.84 21.15
CA ASN A 125 7.56 -1.42 21.24
C ASN A 125 7.92 -0.32 20.24
N HIS A 126 7.06 -0.04 19.25
CA HIS A 126 7.32 0.90 18.16
C HIS A 126 6.59 2.25 18.29
N TYR A 127 5.85 2.48 19.38
CA TYR A 127 5.22 3.77 19.66
C TYR A 127 5.19 4.07 21.17
N VAL A 128 4.91 5.32 21.53
CA VAL A 128 4.78 5.78 22.92
C VAL A 128 3.43 6.46 23.07
N GLY A 129 2.75 6.19 24.19
CA GLY A 129 1.41 6.71 24.46
C GLY A 129 0.34 5.97 23.68
N ASP A 130 -0.84 6.59 23.58
CA ASP A 130 -2.01 5.99 22.94
C ASP A 130 -2.09 6.35 21.46
N LEU A 131 -2.58 5.42 20.64
CA LEU A 131 -2.89 5.67 19.24
C LEU A 131 -4.13 6.58 19.14
N THR A 132 -4.05 7.57 18.25
CA THR A 132 -5.21 8.41 17.91
C THR A 132 -5.89 7.84 16.67
N TYR A 133 -7.16 7.47 16.83
CA TYR A 133 -7.98 6.96 15.73
C TYR A 133 -8.80 8.08 15.12
N VAL A 134 -8.89 8.07 13.79
CA VAL A 134 -9.69 9.00 13.00
C VAL A 134 -10.58 8.20 12.04
N GLU A 135 -11.82 8.64 11.86
CA GLU A 135 -12.75 7.96 10.96
C GLU A 135 -12.35 8.13 9.50
N LEU A 136 -12.57 7.08 8.72
CA LEU A 136 -12.43 7.13 7.27
C LEU A 136 -13.55 7.98 6.67
N THR A 137 -13.20 8.84 5.71
CA THR A 137 -14.18 9.62 4.96
C THR A 137 -14.69 8.89 3.72
N SER A 138 -14.04 7.80 3.32
CA SER A 138 -14.42 6.95 2.19
C SER A 138 -13.76 5.57 2.29
N ASN A 139 -14.47 4.50 1.95
CA ASN A 139 -13.93 3.14 1.84
C ASN A 139 -13.30 2.92 0.45
N THR A 140 -12.38 3.79 0.05
CA THR A 140 -11.66 3.69 -1.23
C THR A 140 -10.16 3.63 -1.02
N TYR A 141 -9.60 4.71 -0.48
CA TYR A 141 -8.24 4.78 0.06
C TYR A 141 -8.31 4.79 1.58
N TRP A 142 -7.17 4.68 2.26
CA TRP A 142 -7.04 5.05 3.67
C TRP A 142 -7.14 6.58 3.81
N GLN A 143 -8.34 7.10 3.51
CA GLN A 143 -8.65 8.52 3.42
C GLN A 143 -9.34 9.00 4.69
N VAL A 144 -8.80 10.07 5.27
CA VAL A 144 -9.28 10.68 6.51
C VAL A 144 -9.60 12.16 6.29
N GLY A 145 -10.36 12.74 7.21
CA GLY A 145 -10.59 14.18 7.26
C GLY A 145 -9.31 14.94 7.58
N LEU A 146 -9.04 16.04 6.86
CA LEU A 146 -7.96 16.97 7.14
C LEU A 146 -8.53 18.31 7.58
N ASP A 147 -8.37 18.63 8.86
CA ASP A 147 -8.88 19.88 9.43
C ASP A 147 -8.08 21.09 8.95
N SER A 148 -6.75 21.02 9.12
CA SER A 148 -5.81 22.04 8.67
C SER A 148 -4.39 21.50 8.51
N LEU A 149 -3.64 22.10 7.60
CA LEU A 149 -2.18 21.99 7.51
C LEU A 149 -1.63 23.40 7.72
N THR A 150 -0.67 23.57 8.61
CA THR A 150 -0.07 24.89 8.88
C THR A 150 1.43 24.91 8.65
N VAL A 151 1.92 25.97 7.99
CA VAL A 151 3.36 26.25 7.81
C VAL A 151 3.64 27.65 8.34
N GLY A 152 4.59 27.78 9.27
CA GLY A 152 4.90 29.06 9.92
C GLY A 152 3.69 29.70 10.65
N GLY A 153 2.77 28.88 11.17
CA GLY A 153 1.55 29.33 11.85
C GLY A 153 0.41 29.80 10.93
N LYS A 154 0.55 29.67 9.61
CA LYS A 154 -0.51 30.01 8.64
C LYS A 154 -1.05 28.76 7.98
N SER A 155 -2.35 28.76 7.67
CA SER A 155 -2.94 27.68 6.88
C SER A 155 -2.24 27.56 5.53
N ALA A 156 -1.85 26.34 5.18
CA ALA A 156 -1.07 25.99 3.99
C ALA A 156 -1.85 25.11 3.01
N THR A 157 -3.08 24.73 3.34
CA THR A 157 -3.95 23.94 2.45
C THR A 157 -5.42 24.36 2.56
N THR A 158 -6.12 24.19 1.45
CA THR A 158 -7.59 24.22 1.38
C THR A 158 -8.19 22.81 1.33
N SER A 159 -7.35 21.78 1.17
CA SER A 159 -7.77 20.37 1.14
C SER A 159 -8.43 19.95 2.45
N LYS A 160 -9.48 19.14 2.33
CA LYS A 160 -10.27 18.61 3.45
C LYS A 160 -10.10 17.11 3.68
N ASN A 161 -9.29 16.47 2.85
CA ASN A 161 -9.01 15.04 2.93
C ASN A 161 -7.49 14.83 2.84
N ALA A 162 -7.02 13.79 3.51
CA ALA A 162 -5.67 13.26 3.38
C ALA A 162 -5.74 11.76 3.16
N ILE A 163 -4.76 11.20 2.45
CA ILE A 163 -4.60 9.75 2.27
C ILE A 163 -3.32 9.33 2.99
N ILE A 164 -3.41 8.28 3.80
CA ILE A 164 -2.26 7.64 4.42
C ILE A 164 -1.78 6.55 3.47
N ASP A 165 -0.68 6.80 2.77
CA ASP A 165 -0.16 5.93 1.72
C ASP A 165 1.27 5.47 2.03
N SER A 166 1.44 4.21 2.45
CA SER A 166 2.75 3.61 2.70
C SER A 166 3.57 3.41 1.42
N GLY A 167 2.96 3.50 0.24
CA GLY A 167 3.65 3.37 -1.05
C GLY A 167 4.34 4.65 -1.52
N THR A 168 4.02 5.81 -0.94
CA THR A 168 4.58 7.10 -1.35
C THR A 168 5.54 7.64 -0.28
N SER A 169 6.79 7.93 -0.67
CA SER A 169 7.81 8.43 0.26
C SER A 169 7.72 9.92 0.60
N LEU A 170 7.15 10.73 -0.29
CA LEU A 170 7.05 12.19 -0.14
C LEU A 170 5.62 12.61 0.18
N LEU A 171 5.46 13.71 0.91
CA LEU A 171 4.17 14.37 1.00
C LEU A 171 3.80 14.97 -0.36
N ALA A 172 2.62 14.61 -0.86
CA ALA A 172 2.05 15.14 -2.08
C ALA A 172 0.80 15.97 -1.76
N GLY A 173 0.54 17.00 -2.58
CA GLY A 173 -0.61 17.88 -2.40
C GLY A 173 -0.87 18.73 -3.66
N PRO A 174 -1.90 19.60 -3.63
CA PRO A 174 -2.23 20.47 -4.75
C PRO A 174 -1.04 21.32 -5.19
N THR A 175 -0.77 21.36 -6.49
CA THR A 175 0.44 21.98 -7.08
C THR A 175 0.71 23.39 -6.58
N GLU A 176 -0.31 24.25 -6.52
CA GLU A 176 -0.14 25.64 -6.12
C GLU A 176 0.12 25.78 -4.60
N GLU A 177 -0.45 24.89 -3.79
CA GLU A 177 -0.22 24.85 -2.34
C GLU A 177 1.20 24.38 -2.04
N VAL A 178 1.66 23.30 -2.69
CA VAL A 178 3.04 22.81 -2.57
C VAL A 178 4.06 23.87 -3.01
N LYS A 179 3.80 24.60 -4.11
CA LYS A 179 4.65 25.72 -4.54
C LYS A 179 4.67 26.87 -3.53
N ALA A 180 3.55 27.16 -2.88
CA ALA A 180 3.49 28.20 -1.86
C ALA A 180 4.29 27.80 -0.61
N ILE A 181 4.17 26.54 -0.17
CA ILE A 181 4.94 25.97 0.94
C ILE A 181 6.44 26.02 0.63
N ALA A 182 6.86 25.60 -0.57
CA ALA A 182 8.27 25.57 -0.96
C ALA A 182 8.94 26.96 -1.05
N LYS A 183 8.15 28.04 -1.10
CA LYS A 183 8.64 29.43 -1.11
C LYS A 183 8.65 30.09 0.26
N ALA A 184 7.94 29.52 1.24
CA ALA A 184 7.79 30.07 2.59
C ALA A 184 9.04 29.80 3.44
#